data_AF-A0A455U447-F1
#
_entry.id   AF-A0A455U447-F1
#
_cell.length_a   1.000
_cell.length_b   1.000
_cell.length_c   1.000
_cell.angle_alpha   90.00
_cell.angle_beta   90.00
_cell.angle_gamma   90.00
#
_symmetry.space_group_name_H-M   'P 1'
#
loop_
_entity.id
_entity.type
_entity.pdbx_description
1 polymer ?
#
loop_
_entity_poly.entity_id
_entity_poly.type
_entity_poly.pdbx_seq_one_letter_code
_entity_poly.pdbx_strand_id
1 'polypeptide(L)'
;MQPNAGAPYAVELGPLLSVLGLPCQAPSWGDVAGIDLQSAEVVWKHRNGTTRDSMPFDLPIGLKVGVPALGGPVTTAGGVSFLSGTLDQYLRGYDITTGEELYKARLPAGGQATPMTYTGEDGRQYVVVTAGGHGTFGTKMGDYVIGYALPE
;
A
#
# COMPACT_ATOMS: atom_id res chain seq x y z
N MET A 1 0.04 0.71 -21.22
CA MET A 1 -0.07 -0.41 -22.17
C MET A 1 0.95 -1.48 -21.83
N GLN A 2 0.52 -2.68 -21.44
CA GLN A 2 1.39 -3.83 -21.27
C GLN A 2 1.59 -4.51 -22.63
N PRO A 3 2.83 -4.61 -23.14
CA PRO A 3 3.08 -5.23 -24.44
C PRO A 3 2.76 -6.71 -24.39
N ASN A 4 2.06 -7.21 -25.40
CA ASN A 4 1.85 -8.64 -25.58
C ASN A 4 2.86 -9.16 -26.60
N ALA A 5 3.95 -9.78 -26.11
CA ALA A 5 5.06 -10.20 -26.96
C ALA A 5 4.59 -11.09 -28.11
N GLY A 6 4.91 -10.69 -29.34
CA GLY A 6 4.52 -11.42 -30.56
C GLY A 6 3.15 -11.05 -31.16
N ALA A 7 2.40 -10.15 -30.54
CA ALA A 7 1.13 -9.63 -31.07
C ALA A 7 1.24 -8.16 -31.53
N PRO A 8 0.45 -7.71 -32.52
CA PRO A 8 0.42 -6.32 -32.96
C PRO A 8 -0.44 -5.42 -32.03
N TYR A 9 -0.76 -5.88 -30.82
CA TYR A 9 -1.61 -5.18 -29.86
C TYR A 9 -1.04 -5.30 -28.45
N ALA A 10 -1.49 -4.41 -27.56
CA ALA A 10 -1.11 -4.37 -26.16
C ALA A 10 -2.36 -4.31 -25.27
N VAL A 11 -2.20 -4.68 -24.00
CA VAL A 11 -3.30 -4.68 -23.03
C VAL A 11 -3.28 -3.38 -22.22
N GLU A 12 -4.43 -2.73 -22.15
CA GLU A 12 -4.67 -1.67 -21.17
C GLU A 12 -5.44 -2.27 -20.00
N LEU A 13 -4.84 -2.23 -18.82
CA LEU A 13 -5.52 -2.60 -17.58
C LEU A 13 -6.03 -1.33 -16.91
N GLY A 14 -7.30 -1.34 -16.56
CA GLY A 14 -7.94 -0.28 -15.79
C GLY A 14 -8.96 -0.88 -14.82
N PRO A 15 -9.29 -0.16 -13.74
CA PRO A 15 -10.36 -0.56 -12.85
C PRO A 15 -11.73 -0.48 -13.54
N LEU A 16 -12.68 -1.33 -13.12
CA LEU A 16 -14.08 -1.17 -13.52
C LEU A 16 -14.70 -0.03 -12.69
N LEU A 17 -14.90 1.11 -13.34
CA LEU A 17 -15.42 2.32 -12.70
C LEU A 17 -16.88 2.58 -13.08
N SER A 18 -17.60 3.19 -12.16
CA SER A 18 -18.91 3.80 -12.38
C SER A 18 -18.80 5.07 -13.23
N VAL A 19 -19.95 5.61 -13.66
CA VAL A 19 -20.04 6.89 -14.38
C VAL A 19 -19.46 8.06 -13.57
N LEU A 20 -19.38 7.92 -12.24
CA LEU A 20 -18.80 8.91 -11.33
C LEU A 20 -17.28 8.72 -11.12
N GLY A 21 -16.65 7.76 -11.81
CA GLY A 21 -15.22 7.47 -11.67
C GLY A 21 -14.84 6.69 -10.40
N LEU A 22 -15.82 6.24 -9.60
CA LEU A 22 -15.61 5.42 -8.41
C LEU A 22 -15.60 3.92 -8.78
N PRO A 23 -14.85 3.05 -8.07
CA PRO A 23 -14.94 1.61 -8.27
C PRO A 23 -16.39 1.12 -8.23
N CYS A 24 -16.79 0.31 -9.21
CA CYS A 24 -18.17 -0.16 -9.35
C CYS A 24 -18.60 -1.15 -8.24
N GLN A 25 -17.65 -1.66 -7.47
CA GLN A 25 -17.88 -2.57 -6.35
C GLN A 25 -18.23 -1.78 -5.07
N ALA A 26 -19.11 -2.33 -4.24
CA ALA A 26 -19.41 -1.75 -2.92
C ALA A 26 -18.13 -1.74 -2.05
N PRO A 27 -17.84 -0.66 -1.31
CA PRO A 27 -16.68 -0.61 -0.42
C PRO A 27 -16.80 -1.62 0.73
N SER A 28 -15.69 -2.08 1.31
CA SER A 28 -14.33 -1.56 1.12
C SER A 28 -13.64 -1.97 -0.17
N TRP A 29 -12.83 -1.06 -0.71
CA TRP A 29 -12.01 -1.32 -1.92
C TRP A 29 -10.61 -1.85 -1.59
N GLY A 30 -10.30 -1.99 -0.30
CA GLY A 30 -9.05 -2.56 0.18
C GLY A 30 -9.08 -2.71 1.68
N ASP A 31 -8.61 -3.87 2.14
CA ASP A 31 -8.54 -4.23 3.55
C ASP A 31 -7.15 -4.75 3.90
N VAL A 32 -6.80 -4.66 5.16
CA VAL A 32 -5.70 -5.42 5.78
C VAL A 32 -6.34 -6.39 6.78
N ALA A 33 -5.88 -7.64 6.79
CA ALA A 33 -6.45 -8.68 7.63
C ALA A 33 -5.36 -9.57 8.22
N GLY A 34 -5.59 -10.02 9.44
CA GLY A 34 -4.85 -11.09 10.08
C GLY A 34 -5.59 -12.39 9.87
N ILE A 35 -4.88 -13.42 9.45
CA ILE A 35 -5.43 -14.76 9.21
C ILE A 35 -4.66 -15.74 10.08
N ASP A 36 -5.39 -16.52 10.88
CA ASP A 36 -4.83 -17.68 11.57
C ASP A 36 -4.64 -18.80 10.55
N LEU A 37 -3.40 -19.28 10.39
CA LEU A 37 -3.07 -20.30 9.38
C LEU A 37 -3.42 -21.73 9.81
N GLN A 38 -3.68 -21.96 11.10
CA GLN A 38 -4.13 -23.25 11.61
C GLN A 38 -5.63 -23.42 11.42
N SER A 39 -6.43 -22.40 11.76
CA SER A 39 -7.90 -22.44 11.62
C SER A 39 -8.41 -21.93 10.27
N ALA A 40 -7.56 -21.23 9.50
CA ALA A 40 -7.93 -20.50 8.29
C ALA A 40 -8.96 -19.37 8.53
N GLU A 41 -9.07 -18.88 9.76
CA GLU A 41 -10.01 -17.83 10.14
C GLU A 41 -9.39 -16.44 10.06
N VAL A 42 -10.21 -15.45 9.71
CA VAL A 42 -9.84 -14.04 9.79
C VAL A 42 -9.99 -13.58 11.24
N VAL A 43 -8.86 -13.34 11.93
CA VAL A 43 -8.84 -12.96 13.35
C VAL A 43 -9.09 -11.46 13.56
N TRP A 44 -8.73 -10.64 12.57
CA TRP A 44 -9.06 -9.22 12.53
C TRP A 44 -9.03 -8.73 11.08
N LYS A 45 -9.79 -7.66 10.80
CA LYS A 45 -9.87 -7.05 9.47
C LYS A 45 -10.21 -5.57 9.56
N HIS A 46 -9.43 -4.74 8.87
CA HIS A 46 -9.59 -3.28 8.84
C HIS A 46 -9.56 -2.75 7.42
N ARG A 47 -10.33 -1.70 7.14
CA ARG A 47 -10.21 -0.95 5.88
C ARG A 47 -8.84 -0.29 5.79
N ASN A 48 -8.15 -0.49 4.67
CA ASN A 48 -6.78 -0.02 4.50
C ASN A 48 -6.69 1.17 3.53
N GLY A 49 -6.13 2.29 4.02
CA GLY A 49 -5.96 3.51 3.26
C GLY A 49 -7.21 4.38 3.12
N THR A 50 -7.02 5.53 2.47
CA THR A 50 -8.01 6.61 2.36
C THR A 50 -8.10 7.16 0.95
N THR A 51 -9.15 7.93 0.66
CA THR A 51 -9.34 8.58 -0.65
C THR A 51 -8.48 9.83 -0.88
N ARG A 52 -7.60 10.19 0.06
CA ARG A 52 -6.90 11.49 0.11
C ARG A 52 -6.29 11.91 -1.23
N ASP A 53 -5.64 10.98 -1.92
CA ASP A 53 -4.87 11.24 -3.14
C ASP A 53 -5.59 10.69 -4.39
N SER A 54 -6.90 10.44 -4.30
CA SER A 54 -7.71 9.88 -5.40
C SER A 54 -9.06 10.57 -5.56
N MET A 55 -9.29 11.69 -4.88
CA MET A 55 -10.48 12.50 -5.05
C MET A 55 -10.42 13.36 -6.32
N PRO A 56 -11.57 13.69 -6.92
CA PRO A 56 -11.63 14.67 -7.99
C PRO A 56 -11.03 16.01 -7.59
N PHE A 57 -10.42 16.71 -8.57
CA PHE A 57 -9.83 18.04 -8.42
C PHE A 57 -8.75 18.15 -7.32
N ASP A 58 -8.02 17.06 -7.05
CA ASP A 58 -6.93 17.00 -6.07
C ASP A 58 -7.34 17.44 -4.65
N LEU A 59 -8.61 17.29 -4.29
CA LEU A 59 -9.11 17.61 -2.96
C LEU A 59 -8.59 16.60 -1.93
N PRO A 60 -7.85 17.02 -0.87
CA PRO A 60 -7.19 16.09 0.05
C PRO A 60 -8.14 15.49 1.12
N ILE A 61 -9.31 14.99 0.71
CA ILE A 61 -10.33 14.40 1.60
C ILE A 61 -10.03 12.90 1.79
N GLY A 62 -9.65 12.53 3.01
CA GLY A 62 -9.26 11.16 3.36
C GLY A 62 -10.38 10.34 4.00
N LEU A 63 -11.36 9.89 3.22
CA LEU A 63 -12.37 8.94 3.71
C LEU A 63 -11.75 7.56 3.89
N LYS A 64 -11.88 6.96 5.08
CA LYS A 64 -11.38 5.60 5.39
C LYS A 64 -12.34 4.52 4.85
N VAL A 65 -12.49 4.48 3.53
CA VAL A 65 -13.33 3.49 2.81
C VAL A 65 -12.54 2.28 2.31
N GLY A 66 -11.23 2.24 2.59
CA GLY A 66 -10.35 1.26 1.98
C GLY A 66 -10.05 1.63 0.53
N VAL A 67 -8.82 1.43 0.09
CA VAL A 67 -8.40 1.70 -1.29
C VAL A 67 -7.60 0.54 -1.85
N PRO A 68 -7.61 0.33 -3.18
CA PRO A 68 -6.76 -0.65 -3.82
C PRO A 68 -5.30 -0.51 -3.36
N ALA A 69 -4.65 -1.65 -3.16
CA ALA A 69 -3.25 -1.70 -2.79
C ALA A 69 -2.50 -2.68 -3.69
N LEU A 70 -1.24 -2.37 -3.99
CA LEU A 70 -0.33 -3.26 -4.71
C LEU A 70 0.98 -3.34 -3.93
N GLY A 71 1.51 -4.55 -3.80
CA GLY A 71 2.64 -4.85 -2.91
C GLY A 71 2.19 -5.49 -1.61
N GLY A 72 3.01 -6.40 -1.09
CA GLY A 72 2.76 -7.10 0.17
C GLY A 72 3.34 -6.36 1.37
N PRO A 73 3.01 -6.81 2.59
CA PRO A 73 3.71 -6.37 3.77
C PRO A 73 5.07 -7.07 3.93
N VAL A 74 5.97 -6.48 4.72
CA VAL A 74 7.09 -7.19 5.34
C VAL A 74 6.82 -7.31 6.84
N THR A 75 6.85 -8.54 7.36
CA THR A 75 6.62 -8.84 8.77
C THR A 75 7.95 -9.01 9.50
N THR A 76 8.08 -8.40 10.68
CA THR A 76 9.27 -8.53 11.52
C THR A 76 9.00 -9.44 12.73
N ALA A 77 10.07 -10.01 13.31
CA ALA A 77 9.97 -10.78 14.55
C ALA A 77 9.53 -9.95 15.76
N GLY A 78 9.59 -8.61 15.67
CA GLY A 78 9.08 -7.70 16.70
C GLY A 78 7.55 -7.57 16.73
N GLY A 79 6.82 -8.33 15.91
CA GLY A 79 5.35 -8.28 15.89
C GLY A 79 4.77 -7.13 15.10
N VAL A 80 5.56 -6.51 14.21
CA VAL A 80 5.12 -5.39 13.37
C VAL A 80 5.25 -5.74 11.88
N SER A 81 4.18 -5.48 11.12
CA SER A 81 4.13 -5.61 9.66
C SER A 81 4.07 -4.25 8.98
N PHE A 82 4.96 -4.02 8.01
CA PHE A 82 5.04 -2.77 7.26
C PHE A 82 4.48 -2.89 5.85
N LEU A 83 3.61 -1.97 5.43
CA LEU A 83 2.98 -1.94 4.12
C LEU A 83 2.89 -0.51 3.57
N SER A 84 3.21 -0.31 2.29
CA SER A 84 3.23 1.01 1.62
C SER A 84 2.35 1.12 0.38
N GLY A 85 1.66 0.05 0.01
CA GLY A 85 1.05 -0.11 -1.31
C GLY A 85 -0.27 0.62 -1.57
N THR A 86 -0.81 1.38 -0.61
CA THR A 86 -2.12 2.03 -0.74
C THR A 86 -2.08 3.29 -1.61
N LEU A 87 -3.23 3.65 -2.19
CA LEU A 87 -3.34 4.84 -3.05
C LEU A 87 -3.03 6.17 -2.34
N ASP A 88 -3.22 6.26 -1.03
CA ASP A 88 -2.94 7.47 -0.25
C ASP A 88 -1.48 7.65 0.16
N GLN A 89 -0.57 6.85 -0.43
CA GLN A 89 0.87 7.08 -0.39
C GLN A 89 1.43 7.23 1.03
N TYR A 90 1.19 6.23 1.88
CA TYR A 90 1.76 6.12 3.21
C TYR A 90 2.48 4.78 3.38
N LEU A 91 3.63 4.80 4.06
CA LEU A 91 4.12 3.63 4.77
C LEU A 91 3.34 3.51 6.08
N ARG A 92 2.81 2.32 6.37
CA ARG A 92 2.15 1.99 7.63
C ARG A 92 2.83 0.82 8.31
N GLY A 93 2.89 0.87 9.64
CA GLY A 93 3.27 -0.26 10.49
C GLY A 93 2.07 -0.73 11.29
N TYR A 94 1.81 -2.04 11.29
CA TYR A 94 0.68 -2.66 11.98
C TYR A 94 1.15 -3.65 13.03
N ASP A 95 0.48 -3.66 14.18
CA ASP A 95 0.57 -4.78 15.12
C ASP A 95 -0.03 -6.05 14.46
N ILE A 96 0.72 -7.15 14.42
CA ILE A 96 0.27 -8.38 13.74
C ILE A 96 -0.89 -9.08 14.47
N THR A 97 -1.02 -8.86 15.77
CA THR A 97 -1.97 -9.55 16.64
C THR A 97 -3.33 -8.84 16.63
N THR A 98 -3.34 -7.51 16.63
CA THR A 98 -4.57 -6.71 16.72
C THR A 98 -4.96 -6.03 15.39
N GLY A 99 -4.00 -5.86 14.48
CA GLY A 99 -4.16 -5.07 13.27
C GLY A 99 -4.16 -3.55 13.50
N GLU A 100 -3.80 -3.09 14.70
CA GLU A 100 -3.69 -1.66 15.03
C GLU A 100 -2.59 -0.98 14.19
N GLU A 101 -2.89 0.21 13.65
CA GLU A 101 -1.91 1.04 12.94
C GLU A 101 -1.02 1.75 13.98
N LEU A 102 0.18 1.22 14.20
CA LEU A 102 1.16 1.74 15.16
C LEU A 102 1.98 2.90 14.59
N TYR A 103 2.16 2.91 13.27
CA TYR A 103 3.02 3.88 12.59
C TYR A 103 2.44 4.28 11.24
N LYS A 104 2.65 5.55 10.87
CA LYS A 104 2.25 6.08 9.58
C LYS A 104 3.17 7.22 9.14
N ALA A 105 3.73 7.10 7.93
CA ALA A 105 4.57 8.15 7.33
C ALA A 105 4.19 8.40 5.87
N ARG A 106 4.05 9.69 5.51
CA ARG A 106 3.67 10.10 4.15
C ARG A 106 4.85 9.89 3.20
N LEU A 107 4.58 9.33 2.02
CA LEU A 107 5.57 9.09 0.96
C LEU A 107 5.47 10.13 -0.17
N PRO A 108 6.58 10.65 -0.72
CA PRO A 108 6.54 11.67 -1.77
C PRO A 108 5.86 11.21 -3.08
N ALA A 109 5.78 9.90 -3.30
CA ALA A 109 5.20 9.21 -4.45
C ALA A 109 4.51 7.90 -4.00
N GLY A 110 3.91 7.15 -4.94
CA GLY A 110 3.32 5.84 -4.64
C GLY A 110 4.35 4.78 -4.23
N GLY A 111 4.04 4.01 -3.18
CA GLY A 111 4.92 2.98 -2.60
C GLY A 111 4.49 1.56 -2.94
N GLN A 112 4.09 1.27 -4.19
CA GLN A 112 3.51 0.00 -4.65
C GLN A 112 4.50 -1.17 -4.78
N ALA A 113 5.67 -1.06 -4.13
CA ALA A 113 6.56 -2.18 -3.91
C ALA A 113 6.38 -2.71 -2.48
N THR A 114 6.66 -4.00 -2.27
CA THR A 114 6.76 -4.56 -0.93
C THR A 114 7.95 -3.89 -0.21
N PRO A 115 7.76 -3.29 0.98
CA PRO A 115 8.89 -2.79 1.76
C PRO A 115 9.87 -3.91 2.11
N MET A 116 11.12 -3.55 2.42
CA MET A 116 12.11 -4.52 2.92
C MET A 116 12.71 -4.06 4.24
N THR A 117 13.35 -4.96 4.97
CA THR A 117 14.10 -4.63 6.19
C THR A 117 15.45 -5.34 6.22
N TYR A 118 16.45 -4.70 6.83
CA TYR A 118 17.80 -5.24 7.02
C TYR A 118 18.49 -4.57 8.21
N THR A 119 19.60 -5.15 8.68
CA THR A 119 20.49 -4.54 9.68
C THR A 119 21.65 -3.85 8.98
N GLY A 120 21.85 -2.56 9.26
CA GLY A 120 22.96 -1.77 8.73
C GLY A 120 24.30 -2.10 9.40
N GLU A 121 25.38 -1.57 8.83
CA GLU A 121 26.75 -1.72 9.39
C GLU A 121 26.89 -1.07 10.78
N ASP A 122 26.04 -0.09 11.08
CA ASP A 122 25.93 0.56 12.39
C ASP A 122 25.15 -0.27 13.43
N GLY A 123 24.71 -1.47 13.05
CA GLY A 123 23.95 -2.38 13.91
C GLY A 123 22.46 -2.03 14.04
N ARG A 124 21.96 -1.00 13.35
CA ARG A 124 20.55 -0.58 13.41
C ARG A 124 19.70 -1.30 12.39
N GLN A 125 18.44 -1.57 12.73
CA GLN A 125 17.47 -2.13 11.79
C GLN A 125 16.80 -1.02 11.00
N TYR A 126 16.74 -1.20 9.68
CA TYR A 126 16.10 -0.28 8.74
C TYR A 126 14.89 -0.92 8.08
N VAL A 127 13.86 -0.12 7.83
CA VAL A 127 12.77 -0.43 6.89
C VAL A 127 12.94 0.48 5.67
N VAL A 128 12.94 -0.10 4.47
CA VAL A 128 13.16 0.64 3.21
C VAL A 128 11.96 0.51 2.29
N VAL A 129 11.57 1.63 1.70
CA VAL A 129 10.49 1.75 0.73
C VAL A 129 11.03 2.40 -0.55
N THR A 130 10.74 1.79 -1.69
CA THR A 130 10.88 2.44 -2.99
C THR A 130 9.56 3.13 -3.34
N ALA A 131 9.56 4.46 -3.41
CA ALA A 131 8.39 5.24 -3.77
C ALA A 131 8.53 5.76 -5.22
N GLY A 132 8.12 4.92 -6.17
CA GLY A 132 8.20 5.17 -7.61
C GLY A 132 6.89 5.66 -8.25
N GLY A 133 5.76 5.44 -7.59
CA GLY A 133 4.44 5.52 -8.21
C GLY A 133 4.10 4.30 -9.05
N HIS A 134 2.87 4.29 -9.57
CA HIS A 134 2.34 3.17 -10.35
C HIS A 134 1.29 3.65 -11.36
N GLY A 135 1.56 3.45 -12.65
CA GLY A 135 0.76 3.99 -13.75
C GLY A 135 -0.71 3.56 -13.73
N THR A 136 -0.99 2.25 -13.65
CA THR A 136 -2.38 1.74 -13.64
C THR A 136 -3.16 2.12 -12.38
N PHE A 137 -2.47 2.40 -11.27
CA PHE A 137 -3.12 2.80 -10.02
C PHE A 137 -3.25 4.33 -9.92
N GLY A 138 -2.68 5.08 -10.86
CA GLY A 138 -2.79 6.54 -10.93
C GLY A 138 -2.09 7.28 -9.78
N THR A 139 -1.25 6.61 -8.98
CA THR A 139 -0.57 7.28 -7.87
C THR A 139 0.58 8.14 -8.38
N LYS A 140 0.89 9.21 -7.64
CA LYS A 140 1.97 10.15 -7.99
C LYS A 140 3.27 9.42 -8.31
N MET A 141 3.81 9.73 -9.49
CA MET A 141 5.12 9.24 -9.94
C MET A 141 6.25 9.93 -9.20
N GLY A 142 7.36 9.23 -9.01
CA GLY A 142 8.58 9.74 -8.41
C GLY A 142 9.69 8.71 -8.52
N ASP A 143 10.86 9.02 -7.96
CA ASP A 143 12.03 8.13 -7.96
C ASP A 143 12.75 8.25 -6.61
N TYR A 144 12.18 7.65 -5.57
CA TYR A 144 12.71 7.75 -4.20
C TYR A 144 12.99 6.38 -3.59
N VAL A 145 14.08 6.30 -2.84
CA VAL A 145 14.37 5.22 -1.88
C VAL A 145 14.46 5.86 -0.50
N ILE A 146 13.60 5.42 0.42
CA ILE A 146 13.47 6.02 1.75
C ILE A 146 13.71 4.96 2.81
N GLY A 147 14.64 5.21 3.72
CA GLY A 147 14.93 4.37 4.87
C GLY A 147 14.39 4.96 6.17
N TYR A 148 13.83 4.11 7.03
CA TYR A 148 13.30 4.43 8.34
C TYR A 148 14.02 3.60 9.40
N ALA A 149 14.42 4.23 10.51
CA ALA A 149 14.99 3.58 11.68
C ALA A 149 14.54 4.33 12.94
N LEU A 150 14.60 3.67 14.10
CA LEU A 150 14.29 4.32 15.39
C LEU A 150 15.35 5.38 15.74
N PRO A 151 14.98 6.42 16.51
CA PRO A 151 15.93 7.37 17.09
C PRO A 151 16.95 6.68 18.02
N GLU A 152 18.03 7.40 18.31
CA GLU A 152 19.00 7.04 19.36
C GLU A 152 18.54 7.52 20.74
#